data_AF-R7RZ29-F1
#
_entry.id   AF-R7RZ29-F1
#
_cell.length_a   1.000
_cell.length_b   1.000
_cell.length_c   1.000
_cell.angle_alpha   90.00
_cell.angle_beta   90.00
_cell.angle_gamma   90.00
#
_symmetry.space_group_name_H-M   'P 1'
#
loop_
_entity.id
_entity.type
_entity.pdbx_description
1 polymer ?
#
loop_
_entity_poly.entity_id
_entity_poly.type
_entity_poly.pdbx_seq_one_letter_code
_entity_poly.pdbx_strand_id
1 'polypeptide(L)'
;NSYRIQLPARLTQRGVHPVFHASLMRVHVPNDDRLFPGRSETQVADFGEDGGEWAIERILSHKGKGRSAIFEVKWKAGDVT
;
A
#
# COMPACT_ATOMS: atom_id res chain seq x y z
N ASN A 1 16.60 -6.82 26.78
CA ASN A 1 15.47 -7.69 26.43
C ASN A 1 15.13 -7.52 24.96
N SER A 2 15.75 -8.32 24.10
CA SER A 2 15.53 -8.26 22.64
C SER A 2 15.12 -9.63 22.14
N TYR A 3 14.26 -9.67 21.13
CA TYR A 3 13.74 -10.90 20.54
C TYR A 3 13.99 -10.89 19.04
N ARG A 4 14.32 -12.07 18.51
CA ARG A 4 14.42 -12.29 17.07
C ARG A 4 13.10 -12.85 16.56
N ILE A 5 12.51 -12.20 15.56
CA ILE A 5 11.29 -12.66 14.90
C ILE A 5 11.59 -13.06 13.46
N GLN A 6 10.78 -13.98 12.92
CA GLN A 6 10.84 -14.30 11.51
C GLN A 6 10.16 -13.19 10.72
N LEU A 7 10.92 -12.51 9.87
CA LEU A 7 10.40 -11.48 8.98
C LEU A 7 10.15 -12.07 7.58
N PRO A 8 9.13 -11.58 6.86
CA PRO A 8 9.00 -11.83 5.42
C PRO A 8 10.27 -11.44 4.66
N ALA A 9 10.60 -12.22 3.61
CA ALA A 9 11.81 -12.02 2.82
C ALA A 9 11.93 -10.59 2.26
N ARG A 10 10.79 -10.00 1.87
CA ARG A 10 10.68 -8.63 1.36
C ARG A 10 11.20 -7.58 2.35
N LEU A 11 10.89 -7.72 3.64
CA LEU A 11 11.39 -6.81 4.68
C LEU A 11 12.90 -6.98 4.89
N THR A 12 13.38 -8.22 4.89
CA THR A 12 14.82 -8.47 5.02
C THR A 12 15.62 -7.96 3.83
N GLN A 13 15.07 -8.04 2.61
CA GLN A 13 15.72 -7.51 1.40
C GLN A 13 15.87 -5.99 1.43
N ARG A 14 14.99 -5.29 2.16
CA ARG A 14 15.06 -3.85 2.39
C ARG A 14 15.94 -3.45 3.58
N GLY A 15 16.63 -4.40 4.20
CA GLY A 15 17.53 -4.15 5.32
C GLY A 15 16.85 -4.07 6.69
N VAL A 16 15.58 -4.49 6.81
CA VAL A 16 14.93 -4.55 8.13
C VAL A 16 15.55 -5.67 8.96
N HIS A 17 16.09 -5.32 10.13
CA HIS A 17 16.68 -6.29 11.03
C HIS A 17 15.60 -7.08 11.78
N PRO A 18 15.75 -8.41 11.92
CA PRO A 18 14.75 -9.26 12.57
C PRO A 18 14.77 -9.19 14.11
N VAL A 19 15.56 -8.31 14.71
CA VAL A 19 15.74 -8.22 16.16
C VAL A 19 15.14 -6.93 16.68
N PHE A 20 14.18 -7.05 17.60
CA PHE A 20 13.45 -5.92 18.18
C PHE A 20 13.55 -5.95 19.70
N HIS A 21 13.58 -4.76 20.31
CA HIS A 21 13.50 -4.64 21.77
C HIS A 21 12.08 -4.99 22.25
N ALA A 22 11.97 -5.65 23.41
CA ALA A 22 10.71 -6.13 23.97
C ALA A 22 9.64 -5.04 24.11
N SER A 23 10.05 -3.79 24.39
CA SER A 23 9.14 -2.65 24.53
C SER A 23 8.46 -2.22 23.23
N LEU A 24 8.97 -2.64 22.08
CA LEU A 24 8.39 -2.36 20.75
C LEU A 24 7.49 -3.50 20.27
N MET A 25 7.49 -4.65 20.96
CA MET A 25 6.68 -5.80 20.59
C MET A 25 5.25 -5.67 21.10
N ARG A 26 4.31 -6.21 20.31
CA ARG A 26 2.90 -6.34 20.68
C ARG A 26 2.45 -7.78 20.45
N VAL A 27 1.45 -8.21 21.21
CA VAL A 27 0.82 -9.54 21.03
C VAL A 27 0.22 -9.59 19.63
N HIS A 28 0.49 -10.69 18.91
CA HIS A 28 -0.06 -10.91 17.59
C HIS A 28 -1.57 -11.17 17.68
N VAL A 29 -2.33 -10.45 16.87
CA VAL A 29 -3.76 -10.67 16.66
C VAL A 29 -3.95 -11.17 15.22
N PRO A 30 -4.53 -12.37 15.01
CA PRO A 30 -4.77 -12.89 13.67
C PRO A 30 -5.78 -12.01 12.90
N ASN A 31 -5.69 -12.03 11.57
CA ASN A 31 -6.62 -11.31 10.71
C ASN A 31 -8.02 -11.94 10.77
N ASP A 32 -9.07 -11.11 10.71
CA ASP A 32 -10.43 -11.56 10.45
C ASP A 32 -10.69 -11.50 8.94
N ASP A 33 -10.62 -12.64 8.27
CA ASP A 33 -10.77 -12.74 6.81
C ASP A 33 -12.18 -12.39 6.32
N ARG A 34 -13.19 -12.35 7.22
CA ARG A 34 -14.55 -11.91 6.86
C ARG A 34 -14.63 -10.39 6.74
N LEU A 35 -13.86 -9.68 7.56
CA LEU A 35 -13.79 -8.21 7.56
C LEU A 35 -12.72 -7.69 6.58
N PHE A 36 -11.62 -8.42 6.43
CA PHE A 36 -10.47 -8.03 5.60
C PHE A 36 -10.04 -9.17 4.66
N PRO A 37 -10.87 -9.51 3.66
CA PRO A 37 -10.54 -10.56 2.70
C PRO A 37 -9.33 -10.17 1.85
N GLY A 38 -8.42 -11.13 1.63
CA GLY A 38 -7.32 -10.97 0.69
C GLY A 38 -6.17 -10.07 1.16
N ARG A 39 -5.97 -9.91 2.48
CA ARG A 39 -4.92 -9.08 3.07
C ARG A 39 -3.53 -9.48 2.57
N SER A 40 -3.02 -8.75 1.58
CA SER A 40 -1.64 -8.87 1.07
C SER A 40 -0.71 -7.89 1.80
N GLU A 41 0.56 -8.24 1.93
CA GLU A 41 1.59 -7.35 2.46
C GLU A 41 1.60 -6.01 1.71
N THR A 42 1.44 -6.04 0.38
CA THR A 42 1.42 -4.86 -0.51
C THR A 42 0.24 -3.92 -0.29
N GLN A 43 -0.85 -4.41 0.31
CA GLN A 43 -1.98 -3.55 0.70
C GLN A 43 -1.75 -2.87 2.05
N VAL A 44 -0.89 -3.45 2.90
CA VAL A 44 -0.63 -2.96 4.26
C VAL A 44 0.52 -1.95 4.27
N ALA A 45 1.48 -2.10 3.36
CA ALA A 45 2.58 -1.17 3.20
C ALA A 45 2.91 -0.98 1.72
N ASP A 46 3.16 0.27 1.35
CA ASP A 46 3.69 0.60 0.04
C ASP A 46 5.15 0.13 -0.05
N PHE A 47 5.38 -0.83 -0.93
CA PHE A 47 6.69 -1.36 -1.22
C PHE A 47 7.24 -0.82 -2.56
N GLY A 48 6.77 0.31 -3.07
CA GLY A 48 7.22 0.82 -4.36
C GLY A 48 7.04 -0.19 -5.50
N GLU A 49 6.14 -1.16 -5.31
CA GLU A 49 5.58 -1.92 -6.39
C GLU A 49 4.43 -1.08 -6.90
N ASP A 50 4.40 -0.82 -8.21
CA ASP A 50 3.33 -0.09 -8.90
C ASP A 50 2.04 -0.90 -8.76
N GLY A 51 1.43 -0.83 -7.58
CA GLY A 51 0.25 -1.57 -7.19
C GLY A 51 -0.93 -1.01 -7.94
N GLY A 52 -1.10 -1.44 -9.19
CA GLY A 52 -2.21 -1.04 -10.04
C GLY A 52 -2.30 0.46 -10.23
N GLU A 53 -1.18 1.15 -10.47
CA GLU A 53 -1.25 2.50 -11.01
C GLU A 53 -1.93 2.43 -12.39
N TRP A 54 -3.15 2.96 -12.47
CA TRP A 54 -3.91 2.95 -13.71
C TRP A 54 -3.28 3.92 -14.68
N ALA A 55 -2.77 3.40 -15.79
CA ALA A 55 -2.15 4.24 -16.80
C ALA A 55 -3.18 5.19 -17.42
N ILE A 56 -2.98 6.48 -17.18
CA ILE A 56 -3.75 7.57 -17.80
C ILE A 56 -3.17 7.83 -19.20
N GLU A 57 -4.04 8.01 -20.19
CA GLU A 57 -3.63 8.49 -21.52
C GLU A 57 -3.41 9.99 -21.51
N ARG A 58 -4.40 10.76 -21.03
CA ARG A 58 -4.33 12.23 -20.89
C ARG A 58 -5.46 12.77 -20.00
N ILE A 59 -5.26 13.99 -19.49
CA ILE A 59 -6.30 14.81 -18.85
C ILE A 59 -7.09 15.53 -19.94
N LEU A 60 -8.42 15.47 -19.89
CA LEU A 60 -9.31 16.10 -20.86
C LEU A 60 -9.77 17.48 -20.39
N SER A 61 -10.19 17.60 -19.13
CA SER A 61 -10.69 18.85 -18.58
C SER A 61 -10.52 18.91 -17.05
N HIS A 62 -10.80 20.07 -16.45
CA HIS A 62 -10.88 20.19 -14.99
C HIS A 62 -11.97 21.18 -14.60
N LYS A 63 -12.51 21.02 -13.39
CA LYS A 63 -13.48 21.93 -12.77
C LYS A 63 -13.08 22.20 -11.33
N GLY A 64 -13.37 23.41 -10.84
CA GLY A 64 -13.00 23.83 -9.48
C GLY A 64 -11.61 24.46 -9.42
N LYS A 65 -11.15 24.80 -8.21
CA LYS A 65 -9.85 25.45 -7.98
C LYS A 65 -9.23 24.99 -6.67
N GLY A 66 -7.90 24.87 -6.64
CA GLY A 66 -7.18 24.44 -5.43
C GLY A 66 -7.57 23.02 -5.03
N ARG A 67 -7.88 22.82 -3.74
CA ARG A 67 -8.25 21.49 -3.19
C ARG A 67 -9.58 20.94 -3.67
N SER A 68 -10.42 21.75 -4.32
CA SER A 68 -11.69 21.32 -4.91
C SER A 68 -11.61 21.07 -6.41
N ALA A 69 -10.40 21.09 -6.99
CA ALA A 69 -10.22 20.77 -8.40
C ALA A 69 -10.47 19.28 -8.64
N ILE A 70 -11.34 18.98 -9.60
CA ILE A 70 -11.64 17.64 -10.10
C ILE A 70 -11.22 17.60 -11.57
N PHE A 71 -10.55 16.53 -11.97
CA PHE A 71 -10.04 16.33 -13.33
C PHE A 71 -10.86 15.26 -14.04
N GLU A 72 -11.20 15.52 -15.29
CA GLU A 72 -11.71 14.51 -16.20
C GLU A 72 -10.52 13.89 -16.95
N VAL A 73 -10.44 12.57 -16.90
CA VAL A 73 -9.27 11.80 -17.29
C VAL A 73 -9.68 10.73 -18.28
N LYS A 74 -8.88 10.56 -19.34
CA LYS A 74 -9.00 9.42 -20.26
C LYS A 74 -7.99 8.34 -19.86
N TRP A 75 -8.48 7.15 -19.57
CA TRP A 75 -7.66 5.99 -19.23
C TRP A 75 -7.07 5.35 -20.49
N LYS A 76 -5.92 4.68 -20.39
CA LYS A 76 -5.38 3.89 -21.51
C LYS A 76 -6.31 2.75 -21.96
N ALA A 77 -7.21 2.30 -21.09
CA ALA A 77 -8.25 1.32 -21.41
C ALA A 77 -9.37 1.89 -22.30
N GLY A 78 -9.41 3.23 -22.48
CA GLY A 78 -10.40 3.91 -23.32
C GLY A 78 -11.54 4.58 -22.55
N ASP A 79 -11.75 4.19 -21.29
CA ASP A 79 -12.75 4.79 -20.42
C ASP A 79 -12.43 6.26 -20.12
N VAL A 80 -13.46 7.05 -19.80
CA VAL A 80 -13.35 8.45 -19.39
C VAL A 80 -14.08 8.63 -18.05
N THR A 81 -13.40 9.23 -17.06
CA THR A 81 -13.96 9.52 -15.72
C THR A 81 -13.60 10.90 -15.24
#